data_AF-A0A9J6EYK1-F1
#
_entry.id   AF-A0A9J6EYK1-F1
#
_cell.length_a   1.000
_cell.length_b   1.000
_cell.length_c   1.000
_cell.angle_alpha   90.00
_cell.angle_beta   90.00
_cell.angle_gamma   90.00
#
_symmetry.space_group_name_H-M   'P 1'
#
loop_
_entity.id
_entity.type
_entity.pdbx_description
1 polymer ?
#
loop_
_entity_poly.entity_id
_entity_poly.type
_entity_poly.pdbx_seq_one_letter_code
_entity_poly.pdbx_strand_id
1 'polypeptide(L)'
;MGRKKKPIVMLSTAFGVEPEDKCKRWCKKDKKFLDVPRPSVIRNYNANMGGVDLADRMLSLYAQWSRTNRWTLRTILHMSDLACVNSWLQYRADKKAEGVQIKNILEYLDFKLCVAEALVWQKVIATQEDEDDLDIPPRKRPKGLPSEHFRKTDALHLPIKDDLPN
;
A
#
# COMPACT_ATOMS: atom_id res chain seq x y z
N MET A 1 -23.37 20.32 26.74
CA MET A 1 -22.18 20.90 26.07
C MET A 1 -22.43 21.06 24.57
N GLY A 2 -22.60 22.29 24.08
CA GLY A 2 -22.74 22.59 22.65
C GLY A 2 -21.40 22.53 21.93
N ARG A 3 -21.33 21.86 20.78
CA ARG A 3 -20.11 21.76 19.96
C ARG A 3 -19.72 23.19 19.50
N LYS A 4 -18.49 23.64 19.80
CA LYS A 4 -17.99 24.95 19.35
C LYS A 4 -18.09 25.04 17.83
N LYS A 5 -18.63 26.14 17.29
CA LYS A 5 -18.60 26.43 15.86
C LYS A 5 -17.16 26.69 15.47
N LYS A 6 -16.61 25.88 14.55
CA LYS A 6 -15.26 26.06 14.01
C LYS A 6 -15.40 26.67 12.60
N PRO A 7 -14.66 27.74 12.27
CA PRO A 7 -14.63 28.26 10.91
C PRO A 7 -13.98 27.23 9.98
N ILE A 8 -14.45 27.18 8.74
CA ILE A 8 -13.85 26.39 7.66
C ILE A 8 -13.40 27.38 6.59
N VAL A 9 -12.11 27.37 6.28
CA VAL A 9 -11.52 28.21 5.24
C VAL A 9 -11.26 27.31 4.04
N MET A 10 -11.76 27.71 2.86
CA MET A 10 -11.56 26.98 1.61
C MET A 10 -10.89 27.91 0.60
N LEU A 11 -10.01 27.36 -0.22
CA LEU A 11 -9.40 28.04 -1.36
C LEU A 11 -9.62 27.18 -2.60
N SER A 12 -10.04 27.79 -3.69
CA SER A 12 -10.19 27.12 -4.99
C SER A 12 -9.96 28.12 -6.10
N THR A 13 -9.37 27.65 -7.19
CA THR A 13 -9.16 28.42 -8.43
C THR A 13 -10.35 28.32 -9.40
N ALA A 14 -11.26 27.36 -9.18
CA ALA A 14 -12.35 27.07 -10.11
C ALA A 14 -13.75 27.25 -9.49
N PHE A 15 -13.88 27.06 -8.17
CA PHE A 15 -15.20 27.05 -7.50
C PHE A 15 -15.26 28.10 -6.40
N GLY A 16 -16.29 28.94 -6.45
CA GLY A 16 -16.57 29.96 -5.45
C GLY A 16 -17.71 29.56 -4.50
N VAL A 17 -18.39 30.58 -3.98
CA VAL A 17 -19.60 30.41 -3.18
C VAL A 17 -20.76 29.93 -4.04
N GLU A 18 -20.94 30.55 -5.20
CA GLU A 18 -22.04 30.25 -6.13
C GLU A 18 -21.72 29.08 -7.09
N PRO A 19 -22.74 28.32 -7.53
CA PRO A 19 -24.11 28.35 -7.03
C PRO A 19 -24.23 27.73 -5.63
N GLU A 20 -24.93 28.40 -4.73
CA GLU A 20 -25.24 27.81 -3.41
C GLU A 20 -26.29 26.69 -3.52
N ASP A 21 -26.07 25.62 -2.76
CA ASP A 21 -26.95 24.45 -2.69
C ASP A 21 -27.31 24.15 -1.23
N LYS A 22 -28.35 23.37 -0.96
CA LYS A 22 -28.74 22.99 0.39
C LYS A 22 -28.23 21.59 0.74
N CYS A 23 -27.69 21.43 1.94
CA CYS A 23 -27.29 20.12 2.47
C CYS A 23 -28.01 19.81 3.78
N LYS A 24 -28.46 18.56 3.95
CA LYS A 24 -29.07 18.09 5.20
C LYS A 24 -28.00 17.92 6.29
N ARG A 25 -28.17 18.61 7.41
CA ARG A 25 -27.31 18.51 8.59
C ARG A 25 -28.13 18.22 9.84
N TRP A 26 -27.64 17.30 10.67
CA TRP A 26 -28.26 16.99 11.95
C TRP A 26 -28.09 18.15 12.93
N CYS A 27 -29.20 18.74 13.37
CA CYS A 27 -29.21 19.71 14.45
C CYS A 27 -29.41 19.01 15.78
N LYS A 28 -28.38 18.98 16.64
CA LYS A 28 -28.46 18.36 17.97
C LYS A 28 -29.44 19.08 18.92
N LYS A 29 -29.66 20.38 18.72
CA LYS A 29 -30.59 21.18 19.55
C LYS A 29 -32.03 20.78 19.26
N ASP A 30 -32.39 20.75 17.98
CA ASP A 30 -33.76 20.50 17.54
C ASP A 30 -34.05 19.01 17.29
N LYS A 31 -33.03 18.15 17.45
CA LYS A 31 -33.06 16.70 17.17
C LYS A 31 -33.70 16.35 15.82
N LYS A 32 -33.44 17.18 14.81
CA LYS A 32 -33.94 17.01 13.45
C LYS A 32 -32.86 17.35 12.42
N PHE A 33 -33.02 16.83 11.21
CA PHE A 33 -32.24 17.28 10.07
C PHE A 33 -32.76 18.63 9.59
N LEU A 34 -31.84 19.58 9.42
CA LEU A 34 -32.09 20.90 8.86
C LEU A 34 -31.41 21.00 7.50
N ASP A 35 -32.04 21.72 6.57
CA ASP A 35 -31.41 22.11 5.32
C ASP A 35 -30.55 23.36 5.58
N VAL A 36 -29.25 23.23 5.35
CA VAL A 36 -28.27 24.29 5.56
C VAL A 36 -27.67 24.69 4.22
N PRO A 37 -27.61 26.00 3.88
CA PRO A 37 -26.95 26.46 2.68
C PRO A 37 -25.47 26.07 2.71
N ARG A 38 -24.99 25.60 1.58
CA ARG A 38 -23.64 25.08 1.37
C ARG A 38 -23.09 25.70 0.08
N PRO A 39 -21.97 26.43 0.18
CA PRO A 39 -21.20 26.90 -0.96
C PRO A 39 -20.84 25.80 -1.96
N SER A 40 -20.82 26.15 -3.26
CA SER A 40 -20.39 25.27 -4.35
C SER A 40 -19.01 24.66 -4.11
N VAL A 41 -18.05 25.45 -3.63
CA VAL A 41 -16.70 24.95 -3.30
C VAL A 41 -16.71 23.81 -2.27
N ILE A 42 -17.59 23.87 -1.27
CA ILE A 42 -17.71 22.82 -0.24
C ILE A 42 -18.38 21.58 -0.83
N ARG A 43 -19.36 21.74 -1.72
CA ARG A 43 -19.99 20.62 -2.41
C ARG A 43 -18.97 19.84 -3.23
N ASN A 44 -18.23 20.53 -4.10
CA ASN A 44 -17.23 19.91 -4.97
C ASN A 44 -16.14 19.24 -4.14
N TYR A 45 -15.62 19.92 -3.11
CA TYR A 45 -14.65 19.31 -2.20
C TYR A 45 -15.14 17.99 -1.61
N ASN A 46 -16.35 17.95 -1.05
CA ASN A 46 -16.88 16.72 -0.46
C ASN A 46 -17.19 15.62 -1.50
N ALA A 47 -17.55 15.98 -2.73
CA ALA A 47 -17.84 15.02 -3.79
C ALA A 47 -16.56 14.35 -4.32
N ASN A 48 -15.45 15.09 -4.32
CA ASN A 48 -14.15 14.61 -4.78
C ASN A 48 -13.25 14.13 -3.63
N MET A 49 -13.64 14.35 -2.38
CA MET A 49 -12.98 13.79 -1.20
C MET A 49 -13.16 12.27 -1.13
N GLY A 50 -12.18 11.61 -0.53
CA GLY A 50 -12.28 10.19 -0.17
C GLY A 50 -11.71 9.20 -1.20
N GLY A 51 -11.25 9.66 -2.37
CA GLY A 51 -10.53 8.81 -3.31
C GLY A 51 -9.28 8.17 -2.69
N VAL A 52 -8.48 8.99 -2.01
CA VAL A 52 -7.27 8.54 -1.28
C VAL A 52 -7.63 7.72 -0.03
N ASP A 53 -8.63 8.16 0.74
CA ASP A 53 -9.05 7.48 1.99
C ASP A 53 -9.46 6.02 1.76
N LEU A 54 -10.06 5.72 0.60
CA LEU A 54 -10.42 4.34 0.25
C LEU A 54 -9.17 3.48 0.04
N ALA A 55 -8.19 4.00 -0.71
CA ALA A 55 -6.93 3.29 -0.92
C ALA A 55 -6.19 3.09 0.40
N ASP A 56 -6.07 4.12 1.23
CA ASP A 56 -5.43 4.08 2.55
C ASP A 56 -6.10 3.06 3.48
N ARG A 57 -7.43 2.97 3.45
CA ARG A 57 -8.18 1.99 4.22
C ARG A 57 -7.89 0.57 3.75
N MET A 58 -7.94 0.32 2.45
CA MET A 58 -7.67 -1.02 1.90
C MET A 58 -6.24 -1.46 2.21
N LEU A 59 -5.31 -0.53 2.10
CA LEU A 59 -3.91 -0.75 2.42
C LEU A 59 -3.73 -1.08 3.91
N SER A 60 -4.45 -0.40 4.80
CA SER A 60 -4.41 -0.70 6.24
C SER A 60 -5.00 -2.08 6.58
N LEU A 61 -6.04 -2.52 5.88
CA LEU A 61 -6.73 -3.79 6.16
C LEU A 61 -6.02 -5.01 5.57
N TYR A 62 -5.37 -4.86 4.42
CA TYR A 62 -4.87 -5.97 3.60
C TYR A 62 -3.39 -5.79 3.18
N ALA A 63 -2.63 -4.94 3.89
CA ALA A 63 -1.19 -4.77 3.64
C ALA A 63 -0.42 -6.08 3.81
N GLN A 64 0.59 -6.28 2.95
CA GLN A 64 1.61 -7.28 3.18
C GLN A 64 2.49 -6.85 4.36
N TRP A 65 2.18 -7.37 5.54
CA TRP A 65 3.01 -7.16 6.72
C TRP A 65 4.30 -7.99 6.61
N SER A 66 5.41 -7.35 6.26
CA SER A 66 6.74 -7.97 6.29
C SER A 66 7.52 -7.53 7.53
N ARG A 67 8.04 -8.48 8.31
CA ARG A 67 8.95 -8.24 9.45
C ARG A 67 10.37 -7.93 8.95
N THR A 68 10.54 -6.82 8.25
CA THR A 68 11.82 -6.39 7.68
C THR A 68 12.22 -5.01 8.18
N ASN A 69 13.47 -4.88 8.64
CA ASN A 69 14.07 -3.59 9.06
C ASN A 69 14.63 -2.76 7.89
N ARG A 70 14.69 -3.33 6.68
CA ARG A 70 15.15 -2.64 5.47
C ARG A 70 14.01 -1.77 4.92
N TRP A 71 14.13 -0.45 5.08
CA TRP A 71 13.10 0.51 4.64
C TRP A 71 12.81 0.42 3.13
N THR A 72 13.82 0.13 2.31
CA THR A 72 13.67 -0.01 0.84
C THR A 72 12.69 -1.12 0.47
N LEU A 73 12.80 -2.29 1.11
CA LEU A 73 11.88 -3.40 0.89
C LEU A 73 10.46 -3.04 1.36
N ARG A 74 10.33 -2.33 2.48
CA ARG A 74 9.01 -1.85 2.94
C ARG A 74 8.37 -0.91 1.93
N THR A 75 9.14 0.00 1.33
CA THR A 75 8.66 0.92 0.29
C THR A 75 8.23 0.17 -0.97
N ILE A 76 9.04 -0.78 -1.46
CA ILE A 76 8.70 -1.57 -2.65
C ILE A 76 7.40 -2.35 -2.44
N LEU A 77 7.28 -3.06 -1.31
CA LEU A 77 6.08 -3.82 -0.99
C LEU A 77 4.84 -2.93 -0.87
N HIS A 78 4.98 -1.76 -0.25
CA HIS A 78 3.90 -0.78 -0.16
C HIS A 78 3.44 -0.28 -1.53
N MET A 79 4.38 0.01 -2.45
CA MET A 79 4.05 0.41 -3.81
C MET A 79 3.33 -0.70 -4.57
N SER A 80 3.74 -1.96 -4.39
CA SER A 80 3.04 -3.12 -4.98
C SER A 80 1.62 -3.27 -4.44
N ASP A 81 1.43 -3.15 -3.12
CA ASP A 81 0.09 -3.20 -2.52
C ASP A 81 -0.77 -2.02 -3.01
N LEU A 82 -0.22 -0.81 -3.09
CA LEU A 82 -0.92 0.37 -3.60
C LEU A 82 -1.33 0.20 -5.07
N ALA A 83 -0.44 -0.33 -5.90
CA ALA A 83 -0.74 -0.66 -7.29
C ALA A 83 -1.89 -1.67 -7.38
N CYS A 84 -1.87 -2.73 -6.56
CA CYS A 84 -2.92 -3.74 -6.53
C CYS A 84 -4.30 -3.14 -6.14
N VAL A 85 -4.35 -2.28 -5.12
CA VAL A 85 -5.58 -1.56 -4.73
C VAL A 85 -6.10 -0.70 -5.87
N ASN A 86 -5.22 0.07 -6.52
CA ASN A 86 -5.61 0.94 -7.64
C ASN A 86 -6.12 0.13 -8.84
N SER A 87 -5.48 -0.99 -9.17
CA SER A 87 -5.94 -1.91 -10.22
C SER A 87 -7.32 -2.49 -9.90
N TRP A 88 -7.60 -2.83 -8.64
CA TRP A 88 -8.92 -3.29 -8.23
C TRP A 88 -9.98 -2.19 -8.35
N LEU A 89 -9.67 -0.95 -7.97
CA LEU A 89 -10.60 0.17 -8.14
C LEU A 89 -10.96 0.40 -9.61
N GLN A 90 -9.97 0.31 -10.49
CA GLN A 90 -10.17 0.39 -11.94
C GLN A 90 -11.04 -0.77 -12.44
N TYR A 91 -10.71 -2.02 -12.07
CA TYR A 91 -11.50 -3.20 -12.40
C TYR A 91 -12.97 -3.06 -11.99
N ARG A 92 -13.24 -2.52 -10.80
CA ARG A 92 -14.62 -2.28 -10.34
C ARG A 92 -15.33 -1.21 -11.16
N ALA A 93 -14.63 -0.14 -11.54
CA ALA A 93 -15.18 0.90 -12.39
C ALA A 93 -15.55 0.34 -13.77
N ASP A 94 -14.66 -0.46 -14.37
CA ASP A 94 -14.86 -1.08 -15.68
C ASP A 94 -16.03 -2.09 -15.65
N LYS A 95 -16.08 -2.98 -14.65
CA LYS A 95 -17.19 -3.93 -14.50
C LYS A 95 -18.54 -3.25 -14.27
N LYS A 96 -18.54 -2.12 -13.56
CA LYS A 96 -19.74 -1.31 -13.39
C LYS A 96 -20.16 -0.66 -14.71
N ALA A 97 -19.21 -0.20 -15.53
CA ALA A 97 -19.49 0.36 -16.85
C ALA A 97 -20.04 -0.70 -17.83
N GLU A 98 -19.57 -1.95 -17.72
CA GLU A 98 -20.10 -3.11 -18.45
C GLU A 98 -21.50 -3.56 -17.99
N GLY A 99 -22.03 -2.98 -16.91
CA GLY A 99 -23.35 -3.34 -16.37
C GLY A 99 -23.36 -4.64 -15.55
N VAL A 100 -22.19 -5.12 -15.11
CA VAL A 100 -22.11 -6.31 -14.25
C VAL A 100 -22.73 -6.00 -12.89
N GLN A 101 -23.56 -6.93 -12.40
CA GLN A 101 -24.16 -6.81 -11.07
C GLN A 101 -23.06 -6.80 -10.00
N ILE A 102 -23.20 -5.93 -9.00
CA ILE A 102 -22.19 -5.75 -7.93
C ILE A 102 -21.83 -7.07 -7.24
N LYS A 103 -22.79 -8.00 -7.11
CA LYS A 103 -22.59 -9.32 -6.50
C LYS A 103 -21.58 -10.20 -7.26
N ASN A 104 -21.38 -9.92 -8.55
CA ASN A 104 -20.50 -10.69 -9.43
C ASN A 104 -19.15 -9.99 -9.63
N ILE A 105 -18.94 -8.83 -8.99
CA ILE A 105 -17.67 -8.11 -9.01
C ILE A 105 -16.84 -8.61 -7.84
N LEU A 106 -15.61 -9.04 -8.11
CA LEU A 106 -14.72 -9.58 -7.08
C LEU A 106 -14.47 -8.56 -5.95
N GLU A 107 -14.53 -9.06 -4.71
CA GLU A 107 -14.06 -8.31 -3.56
C GLU A 107 -12.53 -8.16 -3.64
N TYR A 108 -11.98 -7.21 -2.88
CA TYR A 108 -10.56 -6.87 -2.98
C TYR A 108 -9.64 -8.06 -2.64
N LEU A 109 -10.00 -8.86 -1.64
CA LEU A 109 -9.20 -10.02 -1.23
C LEU A 109 -9.15 -11.08 -2.34
N ASP A 110 -10.30 -11.42 -2.92
CA ASP A 110 -10.38 -12.40 -4.01
C ASP A 110 -9.62 -11.90 -5.25
N PHE A 111 -9.78 -10.63 -5.59
CA PHE A 111 -9.01 -10.00 -6.66
C PHE A 111 -7.50 -10.10 -6.41
N LYS A 112 -7.04 -9.81 -5.18
CA LYS A 112 -5.63 -9.89 -4.80
C LYS A 112 -5.11 -11.34 -4.88
N LEU A 113 -5.91 -12.33 -4.49
CA LEU A 113 -5.57 -13.75 -4.63
C LEU A 113 -5.43 -14.15 -6.10
N CYS A 114 -6.37 -13.76 -6.98
CA CYS A 114 -6.27 -14.02 -8.41
C CYS A 114 -5.00 -13.41 -9.03
N VAL A 115 -4.64 -12.18 -8.64
CA VAL A 115 -3.40 -11.54 -9.08
C VAL A 115 -2.18 -12.34 -8.60
N ALA A 116 -2.17 -12.78 -7.34
CA ALA A 116 -1.07 -13.56 -6.78
C ALA A 116 -0.91 -14.91 -7.50
N GLU A 117 -2.02 -15.63 -7.74
CA GLU A 117 -2.03 -16.89 -8.49
C GLU A 117 -1.47 -16.69 -9.90
N ALA A 118 -1.97 -15.70 -10.64
CA ALA A 118 -1.51 -15.41 -12.00
C ALA A 118 0.01 -15.15 -12.06
N LEU A 119 0.55 -14.40 -11.10
CA LEU A 119 1.98 -14.11 -11.01
C LEU A 119 2.82 -15.35 -10.65
N VAL A 120 2.29 -16.25 -9.81
CA VAL A 120 2.95 -17.52 -9.48
C VAL A 120 3.00 -18.44 -10.70
N TRP A 121 1.89 -18.57 -11.43
CA TRP A 121 1.81 -19.42 -12.62
C TRP A 121 2.75 -18.95 -13.73
N GLN A 122 2.87 -17.64 -13.96
CA GLN A 122 3.84 -17.09 -14.91
C GLN A 122 5.29 -17.48 -14.56
N LYS A 123 5.61 -17.46 -13.27
CA LYS A 123 6.96 -17.83 -12.81
C LYS A 123 7.25 -19.31 -13.03
N VAL A 124 6.28 -20.19 -12.82
CA VAL A 124 6.43 -21.64 -13.07
C VAL A 124 6.77 -21.91 -14.53
N ILE A 125 6.07 -21.24 -15.47
CA ILE A 125 6.31 -21.39 -16.91
C ILE A 125 7.71 -20.91 -17.29
N ALA A 126 8.11 -19.72 -16.84
CA ALA A 126 9.44 -19.18 -17.13
C ALA A 126 10.57 -20.07 -16.58
N THR A 127 10.37 -20.68 -15.41
CA THR A 127 11.38 -21.59 -14.82
C THR A 127 11.43 -22.95 -15.53
N GLN A 128 10.34 -23.39 -16.16
CA GLN A 128 10.32 -24.61 -16.98
C GLN A 128 11.05 -24.39 -18.31
N GLU A 129 10.83 -23.25 -18.96
CA GLU A 129 11.57 -22.86 -20.18
C GLU A 129 13.07 -22.70 -19.89
N ASP A 130 13.44 -22.13 -18.73
CA ASP A 130 14.84 -22.03 -18.30
C ASP A 130 15.46 -23.39 -17.92
N GLU A 131 14.70 -24.41 -17.51
CA GLU A 131 15.26 -25.75 -17.18
C GLU A 131 15.41 -26.64 -18.43
N ASP A 132 14.53 -26.48 -19.42
CA ASP A 132 14.62 -27.19 -20.69
C ASP A 132 15.81 -26.73 -21.56
N ASP A 133 16.44 -25.59 -21.23
CA ASP A 133 17.57 -24.97 -21.95
C ASP A 133 18.94 -25.04 -21.22
N LEU A 134 19.09 -25.77 -20.10
CA LEU A 134 20.34 -25.77 -19.32
C LEU A 134 21.00 -27.14 -19.12
N ASP A 135 21.91 -27.47 -20.04
CA ASP A 135 23.08 -28.33 -19.77
C ASP A 135 24.18 -27.51 -19.01
N ILE A 136 23.79 -26.70 -18.02
CA ILE A 136 24.72 -25.83 -17.27
C ILE A 136 25.07 -26.46 -15.92
N PRO A 137 26.35 -26.78 -15.65
CA PRO A 137 26.75 -27.36 -14.37
C PRO A 137 26.51 -26.38 -13.21
N PRO A 138 26.19 -26.89 -12.00
CA PRO A 138 25.79 -26.07 -10.87
C PRO A 138 26.88 -25.07 -10.49
N ARG A 139 26.50 -23.79 -10.38
CA ARG A 139 27.38 -22.68 -10.00
C ARG A 139 27.90 -22.88 -8.57
N LYS A 140 29.15 -23.33 -8.43
CA LYS A 140 29.82 -23.45 -7.12
C LYS A 140 29.99 -22.05 -6.53
N ARG A 141 29.33 -21.76 -5.40
CA ARG A 141 29.58 -20.54 -4.63
C ARG A 141 31.00 -20.65 -4.02
N PRO A 142 31.94 -19.73 -4.32
CA PRO A 142 33.24 -19.77 -3.67
C PRO A 142 33.04 -19.51 -2.18
N LYS A 143 33.42 -20.49 -1.34
CA LYS A 143 33.52 -20.29 0.10
C LYS A 143 34.76 -19.43 0.35
N GLY A 144 34.56 -18.18 0.76
CA GLY A 144 35.64 -17.24 1.09
C GLY A 144 36.35 -17.58 2.40
N LEU A 145 36.89 -18.80 2.53
CA LEU A 145 37.82 -19.08 3.61
C LEU A 145 39.25 -18.79 3.13
N PRO A 146 40.05 -18.02 3.88
CA PRO A 146 41.49 -17.87 3.63
C PRO A 146 42.20 -19.23 3.59
N SER A 147 43.34 -19.28 2.92
CA SER A 147 44.17 -20.48 2.80
C SER A 147 44.58 -20.99 4.20
N GLU A 148 44.78 -22.30 4.31
CA GLU A 148 45.02 -22.97 5.60
C GLU A 148 46.22 -22.41 6.36
N HIS A 149 47.24 -21.94 5.63
CA HIS A 149 48.41 -21.28 6.18
C HIS A 149 48.02 -20.07 7.03
N PHE A 150 47.17 -19.17 6.51
CA PHE A 150 46.74 -17.97 7.24
C PHE A 150 45.84 -18.27 8.45
N ARG A 151 45.29 -19.49 8.56
CA ARG A 151 44.50 -19.90 9.74
C ARG A 151 45.37 -20.33 10.91
N LYS A 152 46.63 -20.73 10.65
CA LYS A 152 47.55 -21.33 11.62
C LYS A 152 48.77 -20.46 11.94
N THR A 153 48.89 -19.27 11.34
CA THR A 153 50.06 -18.40 11.54
C THR A 153 49.84 -17.54 12.78
N ASP A 154 50.23 -18.08 13.93
CA ASP A 154 50.23 -17.50 15.28
C ASP A 154 48.91 -16.88 15.77
N ALA A 155 48.70 -16.94 17.07
CA ALA A 155 47.47 -16.52 17.76
C ALA A 155 47.24 -14.98 17.75
N LEU A 156 47.71 -14.26 16.72
CA LEU A 156 47.58 -12.81 16.52
C LEU A 156 46.12 -12.34 16.26
N HIS A 157 45.18 -13.27 16.10
CA HIS A 157 43.75 -12.97 15.93
C HIS A 157 42.95 -13.03 17.26
N LEU A 158 43.59 -13.42 18.37
CA LEU A 158 42.96 -13.39 19.69
C LEU A 158 43.23 -12.03 20.37
N PRO A 159 42.22 -11.41 21.03
CA PRO A 159 42.46 -10.19 21.79
C PRO A 159 43.44 -10.46 22.94
N ILE A 160 44.52 -9.70 23.00
CA ILE A 160 45.46 -9.69 24.13
C ILE A 160 44.75 -9.00 25.29
N LYS A 161 44.70 -9.67 26.44
CA LYS A 161 44.12 -9.14 27.67
C LYS A 161 45.20 -8.31 28.35
N ASP A 162 45.27 -7.03 28.04
CA ASP A 162 46.14 -6.10 28.79
C ASP A 162 45.57 -5.88 30.19
N ASP A 163 46.43 -6.03 31.19
CA ASP A 163 46.13 -5.87 32.61
C ASP A 163 45.65 -4.45 32.92
N LEU A 164 44.40 -4.31 33.39
CA LEU A 164 43.91 -3.09 34.03
C LEU A 164 44.29 -3.11 35.52
N PRO A 165 45.02 -2.12 36.06
CA PRO A 165 45.17 -1.97 37.50
C PRO A 165 43.85 -1.50 38.14
N ASN A 166 43.57 -2.00 39.34
CA ASN A 166 42.43 -1.64 40.18
C ASN A 166 42.36 -0.14 40.52
#